data_AF-A0A3M6BV68-F1
#
_entry.id   AF-A0A3M6BV68-F1
#
_cell.length_a   1.000
_cell.length_b   1.000
_cell.length_c   1.000
_cell.angle_alpha   90.00
_cell.angle_beta   90.00
_cell.angle_gamma   90.00
#
_symmetry.space_group_name_H-M   'P 1'
#
loop_
_entity.id
_entity.type
_entity.pdbx_description
1 polymer ?
#
loop_
_entity_poly.entity_id
_entity_poly.type
_entity_poly.pdbx_seq_one_letter_code
_entity_poly.pdbx_strand_id
1 'polypeptide(L)'
;AKVRVFHLLPFRREDLVPEEVLASVRDYLRTTKEQGLTMRVAMHGGNTEGDFSVSTAQALKSLFADEGIPLEFDETCANRMDETLLGAVILDDNSTHFIKHLVAQ
;
A
#
# COMPACT_ATOMS: atom_id res chain seq x y z
N ALA A 1 8.60 -14.93 10.89
CA ALA A 1 9.24 -13.64 11.27
C ALA A 1 8.18 -12.71 11.87
N LYS A 2 8.53 -11.57 12.48
CA LYS A 2 7.53 -10.57 12.92
C LYS A 2 7.12 -9.74 11.70
N VAL A 3 5.92 -9.97 11.17
CA VAL A 3 5.42 -9.18 10.04
C VAL A 3 4.50 -8.08 10.55
N ARG A 4 4.68 -6.87 10.03
CA ARG A 4 3.92 -5.68 10.40
C ARG A 4 3.17 -5.19 9.17
N VAL A 5 1.84 -5.13 9.27
CA VAL A 5 0.96 -4.61 8.22
C VAL A 5 0.61 -3.17 8.55
N PHE A 6 0.74 -2.27 7.57
CA PHE A 6 0.37 -0.87 7.71
C PHE A 6 -0.67 -0.52 6.66
N HIS A 7 -1.75 0.11 7.09
CA HIS A 7 -2.67 0.78 6.18
C HIS A 7 -2.27 2.25 6.08
N LEU A 8 -1.75 2.63 4.92
CA LEU A 8 -1.57 4.03 4.56
C LEU A 8 -2.89 4.52 3.96
N LEU A 9 -3.60 5.38 4.68
CA LEU A 9 -4.80 6.08 4.24
C LEU A 9 -4.37 7.50 3.85
N PRO A 10 -3.98 7.76 2.59
CA PRO A 10 -3.10 8.89 2.37
C PRO A 10 -3.79 10.26 2.43
N PHE A 11 -5.13 10.37 2.44
CA PHE A 11 -5.79 11.67 2.16
C PHE A 11 -7.07 11.99 2.91
N ARG A 12 -7.17 11.64 4.18
CA ARG A 12 -8.32 12.11 4.99
C ARG A 12 -8.02 13.30 5.90
N ARG A 13 -6.81 13.87 5.83
CA ARG A 13 -6.50 15.14 6.50
C ARG A 13 -6.29 16.20 5.45
N GLU A 14 -7.18 17.19 5.44
CA GLU A 14 -7.07 18.41 4.63
C GLU A 14 -5.79 19.22 4.99
N ASP A 15 -5.13 18.85 6.10
CA ASP A 15 -4.01 19.58 6.70
C ASP A 15 -2.63 19.21 6.16
N LEU A 16 -2.51 18.19 5.29
CA LEU A 16 -1.21 17.72 4.78
C LEU A 16 -1.11 17.86 3.27
N VAL A 17 -0.09 18.57 2.80
CA VAL A 17 0.19 18.73 1.37
C VAL A 17 0.65 17.36 0.82
N PRO A 18 0.24 16.92 -0.38
CA PRO A 18 0.59 15.60 -0.92
C PRO A 18 2.10 15.27 -0.89
N GLU A 19 2.95 16.27 -1.08
CA GLU A 19 4.41 16.12 -1.01
C GLU A 19 4.91 15.74 0.41
N GLU A 20 4.31 16.32 1.45
CA GLU A 20 4.64 16.02 2.86
C GLU A 20 4.25 14.59 3.23
N VAL A 21 3.12 14.11 2.69
CA VAL A 21 2.67 12.72 2.87
C VAL A 21 3.67 11.76 2.22
N LEU A 22 4.08 12.02 0.98
CA LEU A 22 5.08 11.20 0.29
C LEU A 22 6.44 11.21 0.99
N ALA A 23 6.86 12.37 1.51
CA ALA A 23 8.08 12.49 2.31
C ALA A 23 7.98 11.65 3.60
N SER A 24 6.86 11.75 4.32
CA SER A 24 6.63 10.96 5.55
C SER A 24 6.63 9.45 5.27
N VAL A 25 5.99 9.02 4.17
CA VAL A 25 6.04 7.62 3.75
C VAL A 25 7.47 7.20 3.42
N ARG A 26 8.24 8.02 2.68
CA ARG A 26 9.64 7.74 2.37
C ARG A 26 10.49 7.56 3.62
N ASP A 27 10.38 8.47 4.58
CA ASP A 27 11.14 8.41 5.84
C ASP A 27 10.79 7.14 6.62
N TYR A 28 9.51 6.81 6.70
CA TYR A 28 9.04 5.58 7.32
C TYR A 28 9.64 4.32 6.66
N LEU A 29 9.65 4.26 5.32
CA LEU A 29 10.22 3.14 4.58
C LEU A 29 11.73 3.00 4.87
N ARG A 30 12.47 4.11 4.88
CA ARG A 30 13.91 4.11 5.17
C ARG A 30 14.21 3.64 6.58
N THR A 31 13.53 4.18 7.58
CA THR A 31 13.66 3.72 8.97
C THR A 31 13.33 2.24 9.12
N THR A 32 12.33 1.74 8.39
CA THR A 32 11.97 0.32 8.40
C THR A 32 13.09 -0.56 7.81
N LYS A 33 13.73 -0.12 6.71
CA LYS A 33 14.92 -0.81 6.16
C LYS A 33 16.10 -0.80 7.11
N GLU A 34 16.37 0.34 7.75
CA GLU A 34 17.46 0.48 8.73
C GLU A 34 17.29 -0.48 9.92
N GLN A 35 16.06 -0.83 10.27
CA GLN A 35 15.73 -1.86 11.27
C GLN A 35 15.95 -3.30 10.77
N GLY A 36 16.43 -3.50 9.54
CA GLY A 36 16.68 -4.81 8.94
C GLY A 36 15.41 -5.56 8.52
N LEU A 37 14.28 -4.84 8.38
CA LEU A 37 13.01 -5.45 8.01
C LEU A 37 12.87 -5.51 6.49
N THR A 38 12.46 -6.68 5.98
CA THR A 38 12.04 -6.83 4.59
C THR A 38 10.66 -6.22 4.38
N MET A 39 10.54 -5.38 3.35
CA MET A 39 9.28 -4.74 3.00
C MET A 39 8.75 -5.28 1.68
N ARG A 40 7.43 -5.39 1.61
CA ARG A 40 6.64 -5.74 0.43
C ARG A 40 5.39 -4.88 0.45
N VAL A 41 4.95 -4.41 -0.70
CA VAL A 41 3.80 -3.50 -0.78
C VAL A 41 2.63 -4.19 -1.46
N ALA A 42 1.44 -3.93 -0.93
CA ALA A 42 0.18 -4.23 -1.58
C ALA A 42 -0.64 -2.94 -1.63
N MET A 43 -1.09 -2.56 -2.82
CA MET A 43 -1.88 -1.36 -3.02
C MET A 43 -3.31 -1.74 -3.42
N HIS A 44 -4.29 -1.12 -2.77
CA HIS A 44 -5.71 -1.35 -3.03
C HIS A 44 -6.52 -0.06 -2.81
N GLY A 45 -7.54 0.17 -3.63
CA GLY A 45 -8.50 1.26 -3.48
C GLY A 45 -8.24 2.46 -4.39
N GLY A 46 -8.68 3.65 -3.98
CA GLY A 46 -8.64 4.86 -4.80
C GLY A 46 -9.79 4.94 -5.82
N ASN A 47 -10.18 6.16 -6.18
CA ASN A 47 -11.19 6.41 -7.20
C ASN A 47 -10.58 6.18 -8.61
N THR A 48 -11.33 5.49 -9.48
CA THR A 48 -10.97 5.24 -10.88
C THR A 48 -10.99 6.49 -11.75
N GLU A 49 -11.82 7.47 -11.39
CA GLU A 49 -12.06 8.67 -12.22
C GLU A 49 -11.47 9.95 -11.62
N GLY A 50 -11.00 9.92 -10.38
CA GLY A 50 -10.45 11.09 -9.71
C GLY A 50 -8.95 11.26 -9.98
N ASP A 51 -8.56 12.32 -10.67
CA ASP A 51 -7.16 12.68 -10.97
C ASP A 51 -6.25 12.59 -9.74
N PHE A 52 -6.76 12.98 -8.58
CA PHE A 52 -6.03 12.95 -7.31
C PHE A 52 -5.72 11.53 -6.81
N SER A 53 -6.67 10.60 -6.93
CA SER A 53 -6.44 9.20 -6.55
C SER A 53 -5.43 8.54 -7.49
N VAL A 54 -5.57 8.79 -8.80
CA VAL A 54 -4.68 8.23 -9.83
C VAL A 54 -3.25 8.74 -9.67
N SER A 55 -3.08 10.07 -9.59
CA SER A 55 -1.77 10.71 -9.43
C SER A 55 -1.06 10.27 -8.15
N THR A 56 -1.80 10.09 -7.05
CA THR A 56 -1.19 9.54 -5.84
C THR A 56 -0.76 8.10 -6.03
N ALA A 57 -1.64 7.25 -6.56
CA ALA A 57 -1.31 5.85 -6.74
C ALA A 57 -0.04 5.70 -7.59
N GLN A 58 0.13 6.55 -8.62
CA GLN A 58 1.35 6.64 -9.40
C GLN A 58 2.55 7.13 -8.57
N ALA A 59 2.40 8.21 -7.80
CA ALA A 59 3.49 8.74 -6.97
C ALA A 59 3.99 7.74 -5.92
N LEU A 60 3.08 6.99 -5.29
CA LEU A 60 3.42 5.91 -4.36
C LEU A 60 4.15 4.76 -5.07
N LYS A 61 3.67 4.34 -6.26
CA LYS A 61 4.36 3.30 -7.06
C LYS A 61 5.79 3.71 -7.40
N SER A 62 5.99 4.94 -7.84
CA SER A 62 7.33 5.49 -8.10
C SER A 62 8.19 5.49 -6.84
N LEU A 63 7.65 5.95 -5.70
CA LEU A 63 8.37 5.94 -4.42
C LEU A 63 8.83 4.53 -4.02
N PHE A 64 7.96 3.52 -4.15
CA PHE A 64 8.33 2.14 -3.81
C PHE A 64 9.37 1.57 -4.77
N ALA A 65 9.28 1.89 -6.07
CA ALA A 65 10.27 1.48 -7.07
C ALA A 65 11.63 2.12 -6.81
N ASP A 66 11.68 3.43 -6.51
CA ASP A 66 12.90 4.16 -6.16
C ASP A 66 13.57 3.60 -4.91
N GLU A 67 12.76 3.13 -3.96
CA GLU A 67 13.22 2.46 -2.75
C GLU A 67 13.46 0.95 -2.99
N GLY A 68 13.33 0.42 -4.21
CA GLY A 68 13.59 -1.00 -4.52
C GLY A 68 12.69 -1.98 -3.77
N ILE A 69 11.47 -1.55 -3.42
CA ILE A 69 10.50 -2.37 -2.67
C ILE A 69 9.55 -3.04 -3.68
N PRO A 70 9.42 -4.37 -3.65
CA PRO A 70 8.52 -5.06 -4.56
C PRO A 70 7.05 -4.73 -4.27
N LEU A 71 6.32 -4.42 -5.35
CA LEU A 71 4.87 -4.32 -5.36
C LEU A 71 4.30 -5.70 -5.68
N GLU A 72 3.77 -6.37 -4.67
CA GLU A 72 3.20 -7.72 -4.78
C GLU A 72 1.85 -7.71 -5.49
N PHE A 73 1.14 -6.60 -5.35
CA PHE A 73 -0.23 -6.48 -5.77
C PHE A 73 -0.65 -5.03 -5.93
N ASP A 74 -1.39 -4.75 -6.99
CA ASP A 74 -1.90 -3.42 -7.32
C ASP A 74 -3.32 -3.49 -7.88
N GLU A 75 -4.30 -3.28 -7.01
CA GLU A 75 -5.70 -3.02 -7.37
C GLU A 75 -6.09 -1.58 -7.01
N THR A 76 -5.26 -0.63 -7.45
CA THR A 76 -5.58 0.79 -7.30
C THR A 76 -6.14 1.40 -8.56
N CYS A 77 -7.12 2.29 -8.39
CA CYS A 77 -7.70 3.12 -9.47
C CYS A 77 -8.06 2.28 -10.70
N ALA A 78 -7.43 2.51 -11.85
CA ALA A 78 -7.69 1.77 -13.10
C ALA A 78 -7.48 0.24 -13.02
N ASN A 79 -6.68 -0.23 -12.04
CA ASN A 79 -6.45 -1.66 -11.82
C ASN A 79 -7.44 -2.26 -10.81
N ARG A 80 -8.41 -1.47 -10.32
CA ARG A 80 -9.40 -1.92 -9.35
C ARG A 80 -10.35 -2.93 -9.99
N MET A 81 -10.48 -4.08 -9.34
CA MET A 81 -11.55 -5.05 -9.61
C MET A 81 -12.77 -4.73 -8.74
N ASP A 82 -13.99 -5.07 -9.19
CA ASP A 82 -15.23 -4.84 -8.42
C ASP A 82 -15.23 -5.55 -7.05
N GLU A 83 -14.46 -6.65 -6.94
CA GLU A 83 -14.22 -7.34 -5.69
C GLU A 83 -13.16 -6.62 -4.86
N THR A 84 -13.61 -6.00 -3.76
CA THR A 84 -12.77 -5.14 -2.93
C THR A 84 -11.97 -6.00 -1.93
N LEU A 85 -10.67 -5.76 -1.83
CA LEU A 85 -9.79 -6.49 -0.92
C LEU A 85 -10.13 -6.16 0.54
N LEU A 86 -10.44 -7.19 1.33
CA LEU A 86 -10.88 -7.07 2.72
C LEU A 86 -9.71 -7.02 3.70
N GLY A 87 -8.58 -7.64 3.35
CA GLY A 87 -7.37 -7.62 4.17
C GLY A 87 -6.28 -8.55 3.65
N ALA A 88 -5.14 -8.56 4.33
CA ALA A 88 -4.03 -9.45 4.04
C ALA A 88 -3.73 -10.33 5.26
N VAL A 89 -3.49 -11.61 5.03
CA VAL A 89 -2.97 -12.57 6.02
C VAL A 89 -1.53 -12.89 5.65
N ILE A 90 -0.67 -12.91 6.67
CA ILE A 90 0.69 -13.42 6.52
C ILE A 90 0.75 -14.79 7.16
N LEU A 91 1.18 -15.78 6.39
CA LEU A 91 1.34 -17.16 6.86
C LEU A 91 2.70 -17.36 7.54
N ASP A 92 2.87 -18.48 8.23
CA ASP A 92 4.09 -18.81 8.98
C ASP A 92 5.34 -18.95 8.09
N ASP A 93 5.14 -19.27 6.80
CA ASP A 93 6.19 -19.30 5.78
C ASP A 93 6.55 -17.91 5.21
N ASN A 94 5.91 -16.85 5.72
CA ASN A 94 6.02 -15.45 5.29
C ASN A 94 5.47 -15.16 3.88
N SER A 95 4.64 -16.06 3.33
CA SER A 95 3.79 -15.74 2.20
C SER A 95 2.65 -14.80 2.62
N THR A 96 2.20 -13.97 1.70
CA THR A 96 1.08 -13.05 1.91
C THR A 96 -0.10 -13.51 1.08
N HIS A 97 -1.24 -13.73 1.73
CA HIS A 97 -2.51 -14.05 1.09
C HIS A 97 -3.49 -12.91 1.27
N PHE A 98 -4.01 -12.39 0.16
CA PHE A 98 -5.03 -11.35 0.18
C PHE A 98 -6.43 -11.95 0.22
N ILE A 99 -7.23 -11.53 1.20
CA ILE A 99 -8.62 -11.94 1.34
C ILE A 99 -9.49 -10.96 0.57
N LYS A 100 -10.23 -11.45 -0.42
CA LYS A 100 -11.17 -10.65 -1.23
C LYS A 100 -12.65 -10.94 -0.91
N HIS A 101 -12.93 -12.06 -0.24
CA HIS A 101 -14.29 -12.49 0.12
C HIS A 101 -14.35 -13.00 1.56
N LEU A 102 -15.38 -12.59 2.32
CA LEU A 102 -15.75 -13.26 3.57
C LEU A 102 -16.66 -14.44 3.21
N VAL A 103 -16.21 -15.65 3.48
CA VAL A 103 -17.10 -16.82 3.44
C VAL A 103 -17.90 -16.81 4.73
N ALA A 104 -19.17 -16.40 4.68
CA ALA A 104 -20.10 -16.63 5.77
C ALA A 104 -20.49 -18.11 5.78
N GLN A 105 -20.38 -18.76 6.94
CA GLN A 105 -20.95 -20.08 7.18
C GLN A 105 -22.43 -19.97 7.50
#